data_AF-A0A6G1RJB9-F1
#
_entry.id   AF-A0A6G1RJB9-F1
#
_cell.length_a   1.000
_cell.length_b   1.000
_cell.length_c   1.000
_cell.angle_alpha   90.00
_cell.angle_beta   90.00
_cell.angle_gamma   90.00
#
_symmetry.space_group_name_H-M   'P 1'
#
loop_
_entity.id
_entity.type
_entity.pdbx_description
1 polymer ?
#
loop_
_entity_poly.entity_id
_entity_poly.type
_entity_poly.pdbx_seq_one_letter_code
_entity_poly.pdbx_strand_id
1 'polypeptide(L)'
;SQSSPDGIPFINRKCISEIEKRALKTKGIYRFNGVKTRVEKLCQAFENGKELVELSQASPHDISNVLKLYLRQLPEPIMPFRMYNELMGLAKESLQGDEAKGKSGKGG
;
A
#
# COMPACT_ATOMS: atom_id res chain seq x y z
N SER A 1 -12.47 0.79 -21.94
CA SER A 1 -11.30 1.08 -21.08
C SER A 1 -11.64 2.25 -20.17
N GLN A 2 -12.36 2.04 -19.06
CA GLN A 2 -12.65 3.14 -18.14
C GLN A 2 -11.46 3.34 -17.22
N SER A 3 -10.52 4.19 -17.68
CA SER A 3 -9.60 4.90 -16.80
C SER A 3 -10.44 5.87 -15.97
N SER A 4 -10.39 5.72 -14.65
CA SER A 4 -11.01 6.67 -13.75
C SER A 4 -10.35 8.04 -13.93
N PRO A 5 -11.08 9.16 -13.78
CA PRO A 5 -10.58 10.50 -14.13
C PRO A 5 -9.37 10.93 -13.30
N ASP A 6 -9.14 10.30 -12.15
CA ASP A 6 -8.00 10.49 -11.25
C ASP A 6 -6.79 9.59 -11.57
N GLY A 7 -6.88 8.73 -12.59
CA GLY A 7 -5.81 7.80 -12.97
C GLY A 7 -5.56 6.64 -11.99
N ILE A 8 -6.33 6.55 -10.90
CA ILE A 8 -6.12 5.49 -9.89
C ILE A 8 -6.80 4.20 -10.37
N PRO A 9 -6.17 3.02 -10.26
CA PRO A 9 -6.78 1.74 -10.62
C PRO A 9 -7.97 1.37 -9.72
N PHE A 10 -8.98 0.73 -10.30
CA PHE A 10 -10.20 0.31 -9.58
C PHE A 10 -9.90 -0.63 -8.40
N ILE A 11 -8.99 -1.59 -8.58
CA ILE A 11 -8.57 -2.53 -7.54
C ILE A 11 -7.99 -1.81 -6.32
N ASN A 12 -7.21 -0.74 -6.51
CA ASN A 12 -6.66 0.06 -5.42
C ASN A 12 -7.80 0.71 -4.63
N ARG A 13 -8.69 1.44 -5.31
CA ARG A 13 -9.83 2.10 -4.64
C ARG A 13 -10.70 1.11 -3.89
N LYS A 14 -11.09 -0.01 -4.52
CA LYS A 14 -12.01 -0.97 -3.91
C LYS A 14 -11.38 -1.66 -2.69
N CYS A 15 -10.12 -2.10 -2.79
CA CYS A 15 -9.42 -2.72 -1.66
C CYS A 15 -9.15 -1.73 -0.52
N ILE A 16 -8.67 -0.51 -0.83
CA ILE A 16 -8.36 0.51 0.19
C ILE A 16 -9.64 0.95 0.91
N SER A 17 -10.69 1.28 0.16
CA SER A 17 -11.96 1.71 0.74
C SER A 17 -12.55 0.64 1.67
N GLU A 18 -12.48 -0.64 1.30
CA GLU A 18 -12.95 -1.72 2.17
C GLU A 18 -12.10 -1.88 3.43
N ILE A 19 -10.77 -1.70 3.34
CA ILE A 19 -9.88 -1.77 4.50
C ILE A 19 -10.12 -0.59 5.45
N GLU A 20 -10.24 0.63 4.93
CA GLU A 20 -10.53 1.83 5.71
C GLU A 20 -11.89 1.73 6.41
N LYS A 21 -12.89 1.18 5.72
CA LYS A 21 -14.25 1.03 6.25
C LYS A 21 -14.33 0.11 7.47
N ARG A 22 -13.59 -1.00 7.52
CA ARG A 22 -13.79 -2.01 8.58
C ARG A 22 -12.55 -2.65 9.20
N ALA A 23 -11.35 -2.42 8.67
CA ALA A 23 -10.17 -3.19 9.04
C ALA A 23 -9.03 -2.39 9.68
N LEU A 24 -9.22 -1.09 9.91
CA LEU A 24 -8.21 -0.26 10.60
C LEU A 24 -7.88 -0.74 12.01
N LYS A 25 -8.82 -1.43 12.67
CA LYS A 25 -8.63 -2.03 14.01
C LYS A 25 -8.25 -3.52 13.95
N THR A 26 -8.12 -4.11 12.75
CA THR A 26 -7.75 -5.51 12.59
C THR A 26 -6.26 -5.69 12.91
N LYS A 27 -5.97 -6.56 13.89
CA LYS A 27 -4.59 -6.84 14.30
C LYS A 27 -3.75 -7.32 13.13
N GLY A 28 -2.64 -6.62 12.86
CA GLY A 28 -1.71 -7.01 11.82
C GLY A 28 -2.27 -6.85 10.40
N ILE A 29 -3.23 -5.94 10.17
CA ILE A 29 -3.58 -5.53 8.80
C ILE A 29 -2.31 -5.13 8.03
N TYR A 30 -2.22 -5.53 6.76
CA TYR A 30 -1.03 -5.47 5.91
C TYR A 30 0.18 -6.32 6.33
N ARG A 31 0.34 -6.67 7.61
CA ARG A 31 1.44 -7.51 8.11
C ARG A 31 1.17 -9.01 8.01
N PHE A 32 -0.01 -9.45 8.45
CA PHE A 32 -0.39 -10.86 8.41
C PHE A 32 -0.88 -11.26 7.03
N ASN A 33 -0.57 -12.51 6.65
CA ASN A 33 -0.98 -13.05 5.37
C ASN A 33 -2.44 -13.50 5.41
N GLY A 34 -3.13 -13.20 4.31
CA GLY A 34 -4.37 -13.87 3.97
C GLY A 34 -4.14 -15.33 3.59
N VAL A 35 -5.23 -16.08 3.43
CA VAL A 35 -5.18 -17.48 2.99
C VAL A 35 -4.96 -17.50 1.48
N LYS A 36 -3.87 -18.15 1.05
CA LYS A 36 -3.40 -18.20 -0.35
C LYS A 36 -4.51 -18.49 -1.36
N THR A 37 -5.30 -19.54 -1.13
CA THR A 37 -6.39 -19.94 -2.04
C THR A 37 -7.51 -18.90 -2.15
N ARG A 38 -7.80 -18.15 -1.08
CA ARG A 38 -8.80 -17.06 -1.11
C ARG A 38 -8.26 -15.82 -1.80
N VAL A 39 -6.98 -15.52 -1.59
CA VAL A 39 -6.28 -14.44 -2.30
C VAL A 39 -6.26 -14.70 -3.80
N GLU A 40 -5.89 -15.92 -4.23
CA GLU A 40 -5.89 -16.32 -5.65
C GLU A 40 -7.28 -16.22 -6.28
N LYS A 41 -8.33 -16.67 -5.59
CA LYS A 41 -9.71 -16.52 -6.05
C LYS A 41 -10.12 -15.06 -6.22
N LEU A 42 -9.73 -14.19 -5.29
CA LEU A 42 -10.00 -12.76 -5.41
C LEU A 42 -9.24 -12.12 -6.58
N CYS A 43 -7.96 -12.48 -6.79
CA CYS A 43 -7.19 -12.04 -7.95
C CYS A 43 -7.89 -12.41 -9.28
N GLN A 44 -8.29 -13.68 -9.43
CA GLN A 44 -9.02 -14.14 -10.61
C GLN A 44 -10.36 -13.40 -10.79
N ALA A 45 -11.07 -13.12 -9.70
CA ALA A 45 -12.31 -12.36 -9.76
C ALA A 45 -12.07 -10.92 -10.27
N PHE A 46 -10.99 -10.27 -9.85
CA PHE A 46 -10.60 -8.95 -10.34
C PHE A 46 -10.23 -8.95 -11.83
N GLU A 47 -9.57 -10.01 -12.32
CA GLU A 47 -9.21 -10.18 -13.73
C GLU A 47 -10.44 -10.43 -14.61
N ASN A 48 -11.36 -11.27 -14.15
CA ASN A 48 -12.55 -11.67 -14.91
C ASN A 48 -13.65 -10.60 -14.94
N GLY A 49 -13.74 -9.75 -13.92
CA GLY A 49 -14.82 -8.78 -13.81
C GLY A 49 -14.68 -7.87 -12.60
N LYS A 50 -13.72 -6.94 -12.63
CA LYS A 50 -13.39 -6.04 -11.52
C LYS A 50 -14.60 -5.39 -10.82
N GLU A 51 -15.63 -4.97 -11.56
CA GLU A 51 -16.78 -4.27 -10.98
C GLU A 51 -17.71 -5.18 -10.16
N LEU A 52 -17.74 -6.47 -10.49
CA LEU A 52 -18.58 -7.48 -9.86
C LEU A 52 -17.97 -8.07 -8.58
N VAL A 53 -16.72 -7.74 -8.27
CA VAL A 53 -16.00 -8.33 -7.12
C VAL A 53 -16.56 -7.78 -5.81
N GLU A 54 -17.25 -8.60 -5.03
CA GLU A 54 -17.76 -8.22 -3.70
C GLU A 54 -16.76 -8.54 -2.59
N LEU A 55 -16.33 -7.52 -1.84
CA LEU A 55 -15.32 -7.65 -0.77
C LEU A 55 -15.89 -7.65 0.65
N SER A 56 -17.19 -7.39 0.81
CA SER A 56 -17.84 -7.22 2.13
C SER A 56 -17.67 -8.43 3.05
N GLN A 57 -17.63 -9.64 2.50
CA GLN A 57 -17.48 -10.90 3.23
C GLN A 57 -16.04 -11.45 3.20
N ALA A 58 -15.12 -10.84 2.45
CA ALA A 58 -13.75 -11.32 2.37
C ALA A 58 -12.98 -11.03 3.68
N SER A 59 -11.95 -11.82 4.01
CA SER A 59 -11.10 -11.47 5.15
C SER A 59 -10.28 -10.21 4.84
N PRO A 60 -10.13 -9.26 5.78
CA PRO A 60 -9.26 -8.09 5.60
C PRO A 60 -7.82 -8.45 5.22
N HIS A 61 -7.30 -9.55 5.76
CA HIS A 61 -5.95 -10.01 5.44
C HIS A 61 -5.84 -10.47 3.97
N ASP A 62 -6.89 -11.11 3.43
CA ASP A 62 -6.93 -11.52 2.03
C ASP A 62 -6.96 -10.29 1.12
N ILE A 63 -7.82 -9.30 1.42
CA ILE A 63 -7.91 -8.04 0.67
C ILE A 63 -6.57 -7.30 0.68
N SER A 64 -5.93 -7.19 1.85
CA SER A 64 -4.62 -6.55 1.97
C SER A 64 -3.55 -7.28 1.17
N ASN A 65 -3.61 -8.62 1.09
CA ASN A 65 -2.70 -9.41 0.28
C ASN A 65 -2.94 -9.19 -1.21
N VAL A 66 -4.19 -9.14 -1.67
CA VAL A 66 -4.52 -8.81 -3.06
C VAL A 66 -3.96 -7.44 -3.45
N LEU A 67 -4.16 -6.40 -2.61
CA LEU A 67 -3.61 -5.06 -2.86
C LEU A 67 -2.07 -5.08 -2.98
N LYS A 68 -1.39 -5.73 -2.04
CA LYS A 68 0.08 -5.88 -2.06
C LYS A 68 0.56 -6.63 -3.31
N LEU A 69 -0.14 -7.70 -3.70
CA LEU A 69 0.18 -8.46 -4.90
C LEU A 69 0.01 -7.63 -6.18
N TYR A 70 -1.06 -6.83 -6.25
CA TYR A 70 -1.28 -5.94 -7.38
C TYR A 70 -0.13 -4.94 -7.54
N LEU A 71 0.22 -4.22 -6.47
CA LEU A 71 1.33 -3.25 -6.48
C LEU A 71 2.67 -3.88 -6.85
N ARG A 72 2.92 -5.12 -6.41
CA ARG A 72 4.16 -5.86 -6.71
C ARG A 72 4.25 -6.34 -8.17
N GLN A 73 3.11 -6.54 -8.82
CA GLN A 73 3.04 -7.07 -10.20
C GLN A 73 2.95 -5.97 -11.26
N LEU A 74 2.98 -4.69 -10.86
CA LEU A 74 3.02 -3.59 -11.81
C LEU A 74 4.26 -3.69 -12.71
N PRO A 75 4.17 -3.32 -14.00
CA PRO A 75 5.32 -3.33 -14.91
C PRO A 75 6.48 -2.45 -14.43
N GLU A 76 6.15 -1.34 -13.77
CA GLU A 76 7.08 -0.47 -13.05
C GLU A 76 6.61 -0.37 -11.59
N PRO A 77 7.51 -0.41 -10.59
CA PRO A 77 7.10 -0.27 -9.20
C PRO A 77 6.39 1.07 -8.96
N ILE A 78 5.46 1.09 -8.01
CA ILE A 78 4.73 2.32 -7.64
C ILE A 78 5.67 3.49 -7.27
N MET A 79 6.86 3.17 -6.78
CA MET A 79 7.97 4.10 -6.63
C MET A 79 9.01 3.80 -7.72
N PRO A 80 9.04 4.57 -8.82
CA PRO A 80 9.97 4.37 -9.92
C PRO A 80 11.43 4.34 -9.48
N PHE A 81 12.24 3.45 -10.07
CA PHE A 81 13.66 3.33 -9.72
C PHE A 81 14.46 4.62 -9.92
N ARG A 82 14.06 5.45 -10.90
CA ARG A 82 14.69 6.76 -11.14
C ARG A 82 14.62 7.71 -9.93
N MET A 83 13.62 7.54 -9.07
CA MET A 83 13.43 8.38 -7.88
C MET A 83 14.24 7.88 -6.68
N TYR A 84 14.81 6.68 -6.73
CA TYR A 84 15.45 6.06 -5.57
C TYR A 84 16.57 6.90 -4.98
N ASN A 85 17.49 7.41 -5.81
CA ASN A 85 18.62 8.20 -5.34
C ASN A 85 18.18 9.52 -4.71
N GLU A 86 17.17 10.18 -5.29
CA GLU A 86 16.59 11.41 -4.76
C GLU A 86 15.95 11.18 -3.39
N LEU A 87 15.10 10.16 -3.27
CA LEU A 87 14.44 9.81 -2.02
C LEU A 87 15.43 9.41 -0.93
N MET A 88 16.49 8.68 -1.28
CA MET A 88 17.54 8.30 -0.34
C MET A 88 18.40 9.49 0.10
N GLY A 89 18.62 10.47 -0.78
CA GLY A 89 19.27 11.74 -0.44
C GLY A 89 18.46 12.50 0.61
N LEU A 90 17.18 12.75 0.31
CA LEU A 90 16.25 13.43 1.20
C LEU A 90 16.10 12.71 2.55
N ALA A 91 16.03 11.38 2.55
CA ALA A 91 15.96 10.60 3.78
C ALA A 91 17.22 10.80 4.65
N LYS A 92 18.43 10.81 4.07
CA LYS A 92 19.67 11.05 4.82
C LYS A 92 19.74 12.45 5.41
N GLU A 93 19.31 13.46 4.66
CA GLU A 93 19.25 14.85 5.13
C GLU A 93 18.26 15.00 6.29
N SER A 94 17.08 14.36 6.19
CA SER A 94 16.08 14.39 7.26
C SER A 94 16.58 13.79 8.57
N LEU A 95 17.49 12.82 8.53
CA LEU A 95 18.09 12.20 9.72
C LEU A 95 19.21 13.05 10.33
N GLN A 96 19.89 13.88 9.55
CA GLN A 96 20.98 14.75 10.03
C GLN A 96 20.45 16.06 10.64
N GLY A 97 19.23 16.48 10.29
CA GLY A 97 18.58 17.67 10.83
C GLY A 97 18.26 17.60 12.33
N ASP A 98 18.19 16.39 12.92
CA ASP A 98 17.87 16.20 14.34
C ASP A 98 19.08 16.25 15.28
N GLU A 99 20.30 15.98 14.80
CA GLU A 99 21.51 15.95 15.67
C GLU A 99 22.10 17.34 15.95
N ALA A 100 21.74 18.37 15.17
CA ALA A 100 22.31 19.71 15.31
C ALA A 100 21.70 20.57 16.45
N LYS A 101 20.62 20.12 17.12
CA LYS A 101 19.95 20.88 18.20
C LYS A 101 20.41 20.55 19.63
N GLY A 102 21.34 19.61 19.82
CA GLY A 102 21.76 19.13 21.15
C GLY A 102 22.98 19.78 21.80
N LYS A 103 23.72 20.68 21.12
CA LYS A 103 24.96 21.28 21.65
C LYS A 103 24.89 22.81 21.70
N SER A 104 24.13 23.34 22.65
CA SER A 104 24.34 24.71 23.14
C SER A 104 23.82 24.77 24.58
N GLY A 105 24.73 24.65 25.55
CA GLY A 105 24.36 24.82 26.95
C GLY A 105 25.34 24.23 27.97
N LYS A 106 26.57 24.77 28.04
CA LYS A 106 27.22 25.17 29.31
C LYS A 106 28.65 25.66 29.05
N GLY A 107 28.77 26.97 28.86
CA GLY A 107 29.93 27.74 29.26
C GLY A 107 29.44 28.75 30.29
N GLY A 108 30.04 28.75 31.48
CA GLY A 108 29.63 29.52 32.66
C GLY A 108 29.98 28.77 33.92
#